data_AF-A0A6M3IUE8-F1
#
_entry.id   AF-A0A6M3IUE8-F1
#
_cell.length_a   1.000
_cell.length_b   1.000
_cell.length_c   1.000
_cell.angle_alpha   90.00
_cell.angle_beta   90.00
_cell.angle_gamma   90.00
#
_symmetry.space_group_name_H-M   'P 1'
#
loop_
_entity.id
_entity.type
_entity.pdbx_description
1 polymer ?
#
loop_
_entity_poly.entity_id
_entity_poly.type
_entity_poly.pdbx_seq_one_letter_code
_entity_poly.pdbx_strand_id
1 'polypeptide(L)'
;MSEVWGTEEHRYEIDTNSTCAMVNGSTLNLTPGVDFKETLKNLAADAGFGKFRVFLNGNEISPSESPSVVNEGDKIELRPYDVAG
;
A
#
# COMPACT_ATOMS: atom_id res chain seq x y z
N MET A 1 -8.18 40.47 -24.48
CA MET A 1 -7.95 39.01 -24.59
C MET A 1 -7.68 38.55 -23.18
N SER A 2 -8.77 38.16 -22.54
CA SER A 2 -8.95 37.80 -21.15
C SER A 2 -9.32 36.30 -21.20
N GLU A 3 -8.97 35.37 -20.33
CA GLU A 3 -8.58 35.36 -18.93
C GLU A 3 -7.80 34.05 -18.67
N VAL A 4 -7.03 34.05 -17.58
CA VAL A 4 -6.36 32.89 -16.97
C VAL A 4 -7.37 31.88 -16.41
N TRP A 5 -7.41 30.65 -16.95
CA TRP A 5 -8.13 29.51 -16.38
C TRP A 5 -7.48 28.21 -16.90
N GLY A 6 -7.07 27.22 -16.13
CA GLY A 6 -7.10 27.03 -14.69
C GLY A 6 -6.08 25.95 -14.35
N THR A 7 -5.44 26.15 -13.21
CA THR A 7 -4.74 25.16 -12.39
C THR A 7 -5.24 23.76 -12.67
N GLU A 8 -4.34 22.88 -13.13
CA GLU A 8 -4.53 21.43 -13.00
C GLU A 8 -4.65 21.14 -11.49
N GLU A 9 -5.87 21.28 -10.97
CA GLU A 9 -6.28 20.55 -9.78
C GLU A 9 -6.03 19.09 -10.11
N HIS A 10 -4.84 18.61 -9.76
CA HIS A 10 -4.72 17.26 -9.23
C HIS A 10 -5.65 17.22 -8.03
N ARG A 11 -6.94 17.02 -8.30
CA ARG A 11 -7.84 16.46 -7.32
C ARG A 11 -7.15 15.16 -6.94
N TYR A 12 -6.54 15.17 -5.77
CA TYR A 12 -6.39 13.96 -4.99
C TYR A 12 -7.83 13.55 -4.68
N GLU A 13 -8.51 12.97 -5.69
CA GLU A 13 -9.65 12.13 -5.45
C GLU A 13 -9.09 11.14 -4.43
N ILE A 14 -9.52 11.27 -3.19
CA ILE A 14 -9.42 10.20 -2.22
C ILE A 14 -10.32 9.13 -2.80
N ASP A 15 -9.77 8.43 -3.79
CA ASP A 15 -10.46 7.42 -4.53
C ASP A 15 -10.71 6.35 -3.49
N THR A 16 -11.97 6.15 -3.14
CA THR A 16 -12.38 5.16 -2.13
C THR A 16 -12.04 3.72 -2.57
N ASN A 17 -11.55 3.56 -3.80
CA ASN A 17 -10.97 2.36 -4.40
C ASN A 17 -9.44 2.47 -4.57
N SER A 18 -8.78 3.42 -3.89
CA SER A 18 -7.33 3.58 -3.93
C SER A 18 -6.67 2.36 -3.29
N THR A 19 -5.89 1.65 -4.09
CA THR A 19 -4.96 0.64 -3.59
C THR A 19 -3.91 1.32 -2.71
N CYS A 20 -3.79 0.89 -1.46
CA CYS A 20 -2.84 1.48 -0.53
C CYS A 20 -2.24 0.44 0.41
N ALA A 21 -1.01 0.69 0.84
CA ALA A 21 -0.32 -0.07 1.87
C ALA A 21 -0.19 0.77 3.14
N MET A 22 -0.50 0.20 4.29
CA MET A 22 -0.31 0.80 5.59
C MET A 22 0.89 0.16 6.28
N VAL A 23 1.93 0.95 6.57
CA VAL A 23 3.20 0.46 7.09
C VAL A 23 3.60 1.34 8.26
N ASN A 24 3.69 0.77 9.47
CA ASN A 24 4.00 1.53 10.69
C ASN A 24 3.05 2.72 10.94
N GLY A 25 1.78 2.59 10.56
CA GLY A 25 0.79 3.67 10.66
C GLY A 25 0.84 4.71 9.54
N SER A 26 1.83 4.63 8.63
CA SER A 26 1.90 5.46 7.42
C SER A 26 1.17 4.79 6.26
N THR A 27 0.27 5.51 5.61
CA THR A 27 -0.40 5.03 4.39
C THR A 27 0.40 5.45 3.15
N LEU A 28 0.71 4.48 2.30
CA LEU A 28 1.45 4.61 1.06
C LEU A 28 0.53 4.20 -0.09
N ASN A 29 0.40 5.06 -1.10
CA ASN A 29 -0.35 4.71 -2.31
C ASN A 29 0.40 3.64 -3.09
N LEU A 30 -0.32 2.63 -3.55
CA LEU A 30 0.21 1.57 -4.38
C LEU A 30 -0.39 1.65 -5.77
N THR A 31 0.42 1.29 -6.76
CA THR A 31 -0.04 1.15 -8.13
C THR A 31 -0.65 -0.24 -8.31
N PRO A 32 -1.91 -0.38 -8.73
CA PRO A 32 -2.48 -1.69 -9.05
C PRO A 32 -1.77 -2.32 -10.26
N GLY A 33 -1.73 -3.65 -10.31
CA GLY A 33 -1.07 -4.44 -11.35
C GLY A 33 0.42 -4.66 -11.14
N VAL A 34 1.02 -4.11 -10.09
CA VAL A 34 2.42 -4.40 -9.70
C VAL A 34 2.53 -5.75 -8.98
N ASP A 35 3.75 -6.31 -8.96
CA ASP A 35 4.01 -7.54 -8.21
C ASP A 35 3.80 -7.31 -6.71
N PHE A 36 2.93 -8.14 -6.12
CA PHE A 36 2.54 -8.00 -4.72
C PHE A 36 3.72 -8.31 -3.79
N LYS A 37 4.49 -9.37 -4.08
CA LYS A 37 5.58 -9.83 -3.20
C LYS A 37 6.75 -8.86 -3.23
N GLU A 38 7.09 -8.32 -4.38
CA GLU A 38 8.12 -7.30 -4.55
C GLU A 38 7.73 -6.01 -3.84
N THR A 39 6.48 -5.58 -3.99
CA THR A 39 5.93 -4.42 -3.26
C THR A 39 6.06 -4.61 -1.75
N LEU A 40 5.61 -5.75 -1.21
CA LEU A 40 5.76 -6.05 0.21
C LEU A 40 7.22 -6.03 0.68
N LYS A 41 8.14 -6.61 -0.11
CA LYS A 41 9.57 -6.61 0.24
C LYS A 41 10.14 -5.21 0.28
N ASN A 42 9.81 -4.36 -0.70
CA ASN A 42 10.24 -2.97 -0.73
C ASN A 42 9.67 -2.19 0.45
N LEU A 43 8.38 -2.34 0.74
CA LEU A 43 7.72 -1.70 1.89
C LEU A 43 8.33 -2.15 3.22
N ALA A 44 8.58 -3.44 3.40
CA ALA A 44 9.20 -3.98 4.59
C ALA A 44 10.65 -3.51 4.75
N ALA A 45 11.41 -3.44 3.64
CA ALA A 45 12.78 -2.95 3.64
C ALA A 45 12.85 -1.45 3.97
N ASP A 46 11.97 -0.64 3.38
CA ASP A 46 11.84 0.80 3.64
C ASP A 46 11.48 1.08 5.11
N ALA A 47 10.56 0.30 5.67
CA ALA A 47 10.16 0.40 7.07
C ALA A 47 11.16 -0.24 8.06
N GLY A 48 12.21 -0.90 7.56
CA GLY A 48 13.20 -1.58 8.41
C GLY A 48 12.66 -2.82 9.14
N PHE A 49 11.63 -3.47 8.61
CA PHE A 49 11.04 -4.66 9.21
C PHE A 49 11.87 -5.91 8.90
N GLY A 50 12.50 -6.49 9.91
CA GLY A 50 13.20 -7.79 9.78
C GLY A 50 12.23 -8.97 9.62
N LYS A 51 11.15 -8.98 10.40
CA LYS A 51 10.02 -9.91 10.25
C LYS A 51 8.74 -9.09 10.31
N PHE A 52 7.77 -9.44 9.49
CA PHE A 52 6.51 -8.70 9.39
C PHE A 52 5.33 -9.64 9.12
N ARG A 53 4.14 -9.17 9.46
CA ARG A 53 2.85 -9.79 9.15
C ARG A 53 2.18 -8.95 8.07
N VAL A 54 1.49 -9.61 7.15
CA VAL A 54 0.79 -8.98 6.04
C VAL A 54 -0.69 -9.17 6.25
N PHE A 55 -1.44 -8.08 6.17
CA PHE A 55 -2.89 -8.09 6.19
C PHE A 55 -3.37 -7.56 4.82
N LEU A 56 -4.25 -8.29 4.18
CA LEU A 56 -4.89 -7.92 2.92
C LEU A 56 -6.37 -7.71 3.17
N ASN A 57 -6.86 -6.50 2.92
CA ASN A 57 -8.23 -6.08 3.20
C ASN A 57 -8.67 -6.34 4.65
N GLY A 58 -7.72 -6.19 5.60
CA GLY A 58 -7.93 -6.46 7.03
C GLY A 58 -7.83 -7.92 7.44
N ASN A 59 -7.61 -8.84 6.51
CA ASN A 59 -7.38 -10.25 6.81
C ASN A 59 -5.89 -10.59 6.78
N GLU A 60 -5.37 -11.22 7.83
CA GLU A 60 -3.98 -11.69 7.82
C GLU A 60 -3.81 -12.77 6.77
N ILE A 61 -2.82 -12.60 5.89
CA ILE A 61 -2.48 -13.57 4.86
C ILE A 61 -1.03 -14.00 4.98
N SER A 62 -0.80 -15.28 4.70
CA SER A 62 0.54 -15.80 4.54
C SER A 62 1.11 -15.44 3.16
N PRO A 63 2.43 -15.39 2.97
CA PRO A 63 3.05 -15.21 1.64
C PRO A 63 2.75 -16.37 0.66
N SER A 64 2.18 -17.47 1.14
CA SER A 64 1.64 -18.55 0.32
C SER A 64 0.23 -18.26 -0.21
N GLU A 65 -0.53 -17.42 0.50
CA GLU A 65 -1.91 -17.02 0.17
C GLU A 65 -1.96 -15.64 -0.52
N SER A 66 -0.85 -14.92 -0.53
CA SER A 66 -0.74 -13.63 -1.21
C SER A 66 -0.98 -13.77 -2.71
N PRO A 67 -1.75 -12.84 -3.32
CA PRO A 67 -1.90 -12.80 -4.76
C PRO A 67 -0.55 -12.53 -5.45
N SER A 68 -0.46 -12.84 -6.74
CA SER A 68 0.75 -12.53 -7.52
C SER A 68 0.89 -11.03 -7.75
N VAL A 69 -0.23 -10.32 -7.91
CA VAL A 69 -0.29 -8.89 -8.20
C VAL A 69 -1.21 -8.18 -7.21
N VAL A 70 -0.95 -6.89 -7.01
CA VAL A 70 -1.83 -6.02 -6.23
C VAL A 70 -3.03 -5.64 -7.10
N ASN A 71 -4.26 -5.86 -6.64
CA ASN A 71 -5.45 -5.46 -7.38
C ASN A 71 -5.87 -4.03 -7.04
N GLU A 72 -6.70 -3.46 -7.90
CA GLU A 72 -7.33 -2.17 -7.60
C GLU A 72 -8.23 -2.30 -6.36
N GLY A 73 -8.12 -1.35 -5.43
CA GLY A 73 -8.85 -1.37 -4.16
C GLY A 73 -8.24 -2.25 -3.06
N ASP A 74 -7.14 -2.96 -3.33
CA ASP A 74 -6.47 -3.74 -2.29
C ASP A 74 -5.90 -2.85 -1.19
N LYS A 75 -6.27 -3.17 0.05
CA LYS A 75 -5.72 -2.53 1.26
C LYS A 75 -4.73 -3.46 1.91
N ILE A 76 -3.45 -3.17 1.74
CA ILE A 76 -2.37 -3.93 2.33
C ILE A 76 -2.00 -3.27 3.66
N GLU A 77 -1.72 -4.05 4.69
CA GLU A 77 -1.14 -3.55 5.93
C GLU A 77 0.03 -4.42 6.35
N LEU A 78 1.18 -3.80 6.57
CA LEU A 78 2.39 -4.44 7.09
C LEU A 78 2.55 -4.04 8.54
N ARG A 79 2.60 -5.06 9.39
CA ARG A 79 2.89 -4.88 10.81
C ARG A 79 4.24 -5.52 11.15
N PRO A 80 5.10 -4.85 11.91
CA PRO A 80 6.31 -5.48 12.41
C PRO A 80 5.92 -6.69 13.27
N TYR A 81 6.65 -7.79 13.08
CA TYR A 81 6.58 -8.92 13.99
C TYR A 81 7.44 -8.58 15.20
N ASP A 82 6.92 -7.73 16.08
CA ASP A 82 7.58 -7.42 17.34
C ASP A 82 7.45 -8.64 18.25
N VAL A 83 8.52 -9.42 18.35
CA VAL A 83 8.74 -10.27 19.50
C VAL A 83 9.23 -9.33 20.59
N ALA A 84 8.31 -8.90 21.46
CA ALA A 84 8.67 -8.25 22.72
C ALA A 84 9.73 -9.13 23.39
N GLY A 85 10.97 -8.66 23.37
CA GLY A 85 12.13 -9.30 23.99
C GLY A 85 12.13 -9.11 25.50
#